data_AF-A0A378ALD0-F1
#
_entry.id   AF-A0A378ALD0-F1
#
_cell.length_a   1.000
_cell.length_b   1.000
_cell.length_c   1.000
_cell.angle_alpha   90.00
_cell.angle_beta   90.00
_cell.angle_gamma   90.00
#
_symmetry.space_group_name_H-M   'P 1'
#
loop_
_entity.id
_entity.type
_entity.pdbx_description
1 polymer ?
#
loop_
_entity_poly.entity_id
_entity_poly.type
_entity_poly.pdbx_seq_one_letter_code
_entity_poly.pdbx_strand_id
1 'polypeptide(L)'
;MDEEGIVLNERPCDYYYVTPGHQVPTGVTMSSARRRQLLEHAARHDAVIIEDDYDSESNFTLNPLPALKASDRSGRVVYVSSLSKALSPGLRLGFMVADPDLIDEARALRRLVYRHPPTNIQYQMAHFLAQGHYETHLRRYHYDSAQRWERLHAALQRYLPSCRALAGSEHANAFWLQTPAQINTQQLTWRAAHAGVLIEPGARHFLNARAAG
;
A
#
# COMPACT_ATOMS: atom_id res chain seq x y z
N MET A 1 -7.76 6.62 11.55
CA MET A 1 -7.83 6.57 10.09
C MET A 1 -9.20 7.09 9.72
N ASP A 2 -9.28 7.98 8.75
CA ASP A 2 -10.52 8.50 8.18
C ASP A 2 -10.46 8.36 6.64
N GLU A 3 -11.37 9.01 5.93
CA GLU A 3 -11.46 8.97 4.45
C GLU A 3 -10.25 9.60 3.74
N GLU A 4 -9.34 10.25 4.46
CA GLU A 4 -8.12 10.84 3.89
C GLU A 4 -6.83 10.17 4.35
N GLY A 5 -6.90 9.10 5.15
CA GLY A 5 -5.70 8.42 5.65
C GLY A 5 -5.52 8.53 7.17
N ILE A 6 -4.24 8.50 7.59
CA ILE A 6 -3.85 8.51 9.01
C ILE A 6 -4.34 9.79 9.68
N VAL A 7 -5.05 9.66 10.82
CA VAL A 7 -5.47 10.82 11.60
C VAL A 7 -4.32 11.20 12.52
N LEU A 8 -3.76 12.38 12.31
CA LEU A 8 -2.68 12.91 13.13
C LEU A 8 -3.25 13.35 14.48
N ASN A 9 -2.52 13.11 15.56
CA ASN A 9 -2.84 13.61 16.88
C ASN A 9 -1.60 14.32 17.46
N GLU A 10 -1.78 15.07 18.54
CA GLU A 10 -0.67 15.84 19.15
C GLU A 10 0.28 14.99 20.00
N ARG A 11 0.09 13.67 20.07
CA ARG A 11 1.01 12.82 20.84
C ARG A 11 2.33 12.73 20.09
N PRO A 12 3.46 12.89 20.80
CA PRO A 12 4.77 12.72 20.17
C PRO A 12 4.90 11.29 19.65
N CYS A 13 5.33 11.17 18.39
CA CYS A 13 5.59 9.91 17.73
C CYS A 13 6.86 10.05 16.91
N ASP A 14 7.87 9.24 17.20
CA ASP A 14 9.17 9.33 16.52
C ASP A 14 9.10 8.81 15.08
N TYR A 15 8.17 7.88 14.80
CA TYR A 15 8.04 7.21 13.50
C TYR A 15 6.58 7.09 13.05
N TYR A 16 6.32 7.39 11.78
CA TYR A 16 5.06 7.10 11.11
C TYR A 16 5.27 6.03 10.05
N TYR A 17 4.51 4.94 10.11
CA TYR A 17 4.45 3.95 9.03
C TYR A 17 3.18 4.18 8.22
N VAL A 18 3.32 4.50 6.93
CA VAL A 18 2.20 4.88 6.07
C VAL A 18 2.27 4.20 4.71
N THR A 19 1.09 3.96 4.15
CA THR A 19 0.86 3.42 2.80
C THR A 19 -0.01 4.43 2.04
N PRO A 20 0.57 5.56 1.57
CA PRO A 20 -0.20 6.72 1.15
C PRO A 20 -0.82 6.59 -0.25
N GLY A 21 -0.28 5.70 -1.09
CA GLY A 21 -0.81 5.35 -2.42
C GLY A 21 -2.21 4.76 -2.30
N HIS A 22 -2.30 3.50 -1.86
CA HIS A 22 -3.52 2.96 -1.28
C HIS A 22 -3.18 2.37 0.08
N GLN A 23 -4.01 2.60 1.09
CA GLN A 23 -3.68 2.13 2.42
C GLN A 23 -3.94 0.62 2.59
N VAL A 24 -3.02 -0.10 3.22
CA VAL A 24 -3.32 -1.48 3.68
C VAL A 24 -4.07 -1.45 5.01
N PRO A 25 -5.18 -2.19 5.18
CA PRO A 25 -5.93 -2.97 4.19
C PRO A 25 -7.11 -2.22 3.53
N THR A 26 -7.37 -0.97 3.94
CA THR A 26 -8.62 -0.25 3.65
C THR A 26 -8.75 0.23 2.20
N GLY A 27 -7.64 0.31 1.48
CA GLY A 27 -7.54 0.84 0.13
C GLY A 27 -7.54 2.38 0.04
N VAL A 28 -7.76 3.09 1.15
CA VAL A 28 -7.92 4.56 1.14
C VAL A 28 -6.65 5.24 0.61
N THR A 29 -6.81 6.11 -0.39
CA THR A 29 -5.75 6.96 -0.92
C THR A 29 -5.58 8.18 -0.04
N MET A 30 -4.36 8.45 0.44
CA MET A 30 -4.10 9.61 1.28
C MET A 30 -4.22 10.91 0.47
N SER A 31 -5.09 11.82 0.93
CA SER A 31 -5.35 13.09 0.24
C SER A 31 -4.10 13.97 0.17
N SER A 32 -4.00 14.85 -0.83
CA SER A 32 -2.90 15.83 -0.92
C SER A 32 -2.84 16.74 0.32
N ALA A 33 -4.00 17.06 0.91
CA ALA A 33 -4.08 17.85 2.14
C ALA A 33 -3.48 17.07 3.33
N ARG A 34 -3.84 15.80 3.50
CA ARG A 34 -3.33 14.95 4.58
C ARG A 34 -1.84 14.66 4.42
N ARG A 35 -1.36 14.43 3.19
CA ARG A 35 0.07 14.26 2.88
C ARG A 35 0.89 15.47 3.32
N ARG A 36 0.41 16.68 3.00
CA ARG A 36 1.05 17.94 3.44
C ARG A 36 1.03 18.09 4.95
N GLN A 37 -0.12 17.84 5.60
CA GLN A 37 -0.23 17.88 7.06
C GLN A 37 0.75 16.91 7.73
N LEU A 38 0.90 15.69 7.20
CA LEU A 38 1.83 14.69 7.73
C LEU A 38 3.29 15.15 7.61
N LEU A 39 3.69 15.69 6.46
CA LEU A 39 5.04 16.25 6.27
C LEU A 39 5.32 17.41 7.23
N GLU A 40 4.40 18.37 7.32
CA GLU A 40 4.51 19.51 8.24
C GLU A 40 4.55 19.06 9.71
N HIS A 41 3.76 18.05 10.07
CA HIS A 41 3.75 17.49 11.41
C HIS A 41 5.07 16.77 11.73
N ALA A 42 5.55 15.90 10.83
CA ALA A 42 6.82 15.21 11.03
C ALA A 42 8.00 16.17 11.14
N ALA A 43 8.02 17.24 10.34
CA ALA A 43 9.03 18.28 10.44
C ALA A 43 9.00 19.02 11.80
N ARG A 44 7.81 19.34 12.31
CA ARG A 44 7.64 20.03 13.61
C ARG A 44 8.04 19.16 14.80
N HIS A 45 7.85 17.85 14.71
CA HIS A 45 8.05 16.92 15.82
C HIS A 45 9.33 16.08 15.70
N ASP A 46 10.21 16.43 14.76
CA ASP A 46 11.45 15.68 14.49
C ASP A 46 11.21 14.19 14.17
N ALA A 47 10.05 13.87 13.57
CA ALA A 47 9.66 12.49 13.30
C ALA A 47 10.11 12.01 11.91
N VAL A 48 10.31 10.70 11.78
CA VAL A 48 10.61 10.01 10.52
C VAL A 48 9.33 9.40 9.95
N ILE A 49 9.16 9.46 8.63
CA ILE A 49 8.05 8.82 7.93
C ILE A 49 8.59 7.67 7.09
N ILE A 50 8.13 6.45 7.36
CA ILE A 50 8.33 5.28 6.52
C ILE A 50 7.15 5.19 5.56
N GLU A 51 7.40 5.53 4.31
CA GLU A 51 6.46 5.37 3.20
C GLU A 51 6.66 3.99 2.58
N ASP A 52 5.76 3.05 2.88
CA ASP A 52 5.70 1.74 2.23
C ASP A 52 4.79 1.84 1.00
N ASP A 53 5.41 1.95 -0.16
CA ASP A 53 4.72 2.03 -1.44
C ASP A 53 4.69 0.64 -2.10
N TYR A 54 3.73 -0.16 -1.63
CA TYR A 54 3.61 -1.55 -2.05
C TYR A 54 2.96 -1.71 -3.42
N ASP A 55 2.21 -0.71 -3.90
CA ASP A 55 1.42 -0.83 -5.11
C ASP A 55 1.67 0.24 -6.16
N SER A 56 2.72 1.07 -6.02
CA SER A 56 3.21 2.01 -7.04
C SER A 56 3.08 1.50 -8.46
N GLU A 57 3.62 0.31 -8.71
CA GLU A 57 3.70 -0.32 -10.02
C GLU A 57 2.36 -0.92 -10.48
N SER A 58 1.50 -1.30 -9.54
CA SER A 58 0.19 -1.90 -9.81
C SER A 58 -0.95 -0.90 -9.85
N ASN A 59 -0.72 0.34 -9.41
CA ASN A 59 -1.73 1.39 -9.38
C ASN A 59 -2.12 1.79 -10.80
N PHE A 60 -3.34 1.46 -11.18
CA PHE A 60 -3.90 1.73 -12.51
C PHE A 60 -4.79 2.99 -12.54
N THR A 61 -4.79 3.79 -11.47
CA THR A 61 -5.47 5.09 -11.42
C THR A 61 -4.87 6.02 -12.47
N LEU A 62 -5.73 6.76 -13.18
CA LEU A 62 -5.28 7.79 -14.11
C LEU A 62 -4.66 8.95 -13.32
N ASN A 63 -3.37 9.24 -13.57
CA ASN A 63 -2.59 10.30 -12.91
C ASN A 63 -2.53 10.14 -11.37
N PRO A 64 -1.87 9.09 -10.85
CA PRO A 64 -1.75 8.89 -9.41
C PRO A 64 -0.96 10.03 -8.77
N LEU A 65 -1.26 10.33 -7.49
CA LEU A 65 -0.45 11.27 -6.72
C LEU A 65 0.99 10.76 -6.62
N PRO A 66 2.00 11.65 -6.75
CA PRO A 66 3.39 11.24 -6.59
C PRO A 66 3.64 10.74 -5.17
N ALA A 67 4.66 9.90 -4.99
CA ALA A 67 5.09 9.44 -3.67
C ALA A 67 5.28 10.63 -2.69
N LEU A 68 4.99 10.42 -1.41
CA LEU A 68 5.19 11.40 -0.35
C LEU A 68 6.65 11.89 -0.34
N LYS A 69 7.60 10.99 -0.58
CA LYS A 69 9.03 11.30 -0.72
C LYS A 69 9.34 12.37 -1.76
N ALA A 70 8.58 12.44 -2.85
CA ALA A 70 8.78 13.45 -3.89
C ALA A 70 8.48 14.89 -3.40
N SER A 71 7.68 15.02 -2.33
CA SER A 71 7.34 16.30 -1.69
C SER A 71 8.17 16.58 -0.43
N ASP A 72 9.04 15.65 -0.02
CA ASP A 72 9.88 15.79 1.18
C ASP A 72 11.00 16.80 0.94
N ARG A 73 11.01 17.87 1.74
CA ARG A 73 12.05 18.89 1.77
C ARG A 73 12.92 18.83 3.02
N SER A 74 12.60 17.93 3.94
CA SER A 74 13.20 17.84 5.27
C SER A 74 14.12 16.64 5.45
N GLY A 75 14.20 15.74 4.46
CA GLY A 75 15.01 14.52 4.52
C GLY A 75 14.42 13.45 5.44
N ARG A 76 13.14 13.58 5.82
CA ARG A 76 12.50 12.76 6.87
C ARG A 76 11.70 11.58 6.33
N VAL A 77 11.49 11.51 5.02
CA VAL A 77 10.74 10.41 4.40
C VAL A 77 11.71 9.33 3.93
N VAL A 78 11.49 8.12 4.41
CA VAL A 78 12.12 6.86 3.97
C VAL A 78 11.12 6.16 3.07
N TYR A 79 11.36 6.21 1.76
CA TYR A 79 10.54 5.52 0.76
C TYR A 79 11.02 4.08 0.60
N VAL A 80 10.10 3.13 0.65
CA VAL A 80 10.36 1.71 0.43
C VAL A 80 9.36 1.19 -0.60
N SER A 81 9.85 0.50 -1.63
CA SER A 81 8.99 -0.09 -2.65
C SER A 81 9.54 -1.42 -3.18
N SER A 82 8.77 -2.09 -4.04
CA SER A 82 9.09 -3.38 -4.62
C SER A 82 8.84 -3.43 -6.11
N LEU A 83 9.84 -3.89 -6.86
CA LEU A 83 9.72 -4.21 -8.29
C LEU A 83 9.12 -5.60 -8.54
N SER A 84 8.83 -6.36 -7.48
CA SER A 84 8.43 -7.77 -7.60
C SER A 84 6.93 -7.94 -7.75
N LYS A 85 6.12 -7.04 -7.19
CA LYS A 85 4.69 -7.29 -7.00
C LYS A 85 3.90 -7.29 -8.31
N ALA A 86 4.28 -6.46 -9.28
CA ALA A 86 3.63 -6.43 -10.60
C ALA A 86 4.12 -7.52 -11.57
N LEU A 87 5.29 -8.13 -11.31
CA LEU A 87 5.88 -9.16 -12.18
C LEU A 87 5.75 -10.57 -11.60
N SER A 88 6.34 -10.80 -10.43
CA SER A 88 6.36 -12.07 -9.74
C SER A 88 6.85 -11.88 -8.30
N PRO A 89 6.05 -12.25 -7.27
CA PRO A 89 6.46 -12.18 -5.88
C PRO A 89 7.77 -12.94 -5.58
N GLY A 90 8.11 -13.95 -6.40
CA GLY A 90 9.33 -14.75 -6.26
C GLY A 90 10.63 -14.01 -6.55
N LEU A 91 10.59 -12.84 -7.22
CA LEU A 91 11.79 -12.05 -7.51
C LEU A 91 12.43 -11.45 -6.25
N ARG A 92 11.62 -11.13 -5.23
CA ARG A 92 12.04 -10.58 -3.94
C ARG A 92 12.99 -9.37 -4.06
N LEU A 93 12.85 -8.58 -5.12
CA LEU A 93 13.51 -7.30 -5.34
C LEU A 93 12.67 -6.16 -4.78
N GLY A 94 13.30 -5.38 -3.90
CA GLY A 94 12.82 -4.11 -3.39
C GLY A 94 13.95 -3.12 -3.27
N PHE A 95 13.60 -1.85 -3.06
CA PHE A 95 14.55 -0.75 -2.98
C PHE A 95 14.07 0.29 -1.96
N MET A 96 15.01 1.12 -1.54
CA MET A 96 14.80 2.20 -0.58
C MET A 96 15.33 3.50 -1.17
N VAL A 97 14.60 4.59 -0.96
CA VAL A 97 15.05 5.95 -1.26
C VAL A 97 14.92 6.77 0.02
N ALA A 98 16.04 7.25 0.54
CA ALA A 98 16.12 7.98 1.80
C ALA A 98 17.29 8.99 1.76
N ASP A 99 17.49 9.69 2.86
CA ASP A 99 18.65 10.55 3.04
C ASP A 99 19.98 9.76 2.88
N PRO A 100 21.02 10.32 2.23
CA PRO A 100 22.28 9.61 1.99
C PRO A 100 22.93 9.04 3.25
N ASP A 101 22.92 9.77 4.36
CA ASP A 101 23.54 9.32 5.61
C ASP A 101 22.81 8.08 6.15
N LEU A 102 21.48 8.07 6.05
CA LEU A 102 20.66 6.92 6.41
C LEU A 102 20.88 5.73 5.47
N ILE A 103 21.08 5.97 4.17
CA ILE A 103 21.39 4.90 3.21
C ILE A 103 22.72 4.23 3.55
N ASP A 104 23.73 5.00 3.96
CA ASP A 104 25.03 4.45 4.34
C ASP A 104 24.94 3.55 5.58
N GLU A 105 24.22 4.01 6.61
CA GLU A 105 23.94 3.21 7.81
C GLU A 105 23.10 1.96 7.50
N ALA A 106 22.06 2.10 6.67
CA ALA A 106 21.24 0.97 6.24
C ALA A 106 22.06 -0.06 5.46
N ARG A 107 23.01 0.37 4.63
CA ARG A 107 23.95 -0.53 3.92
C ARG A 107 24.91 -1.23 4.86
N ALA A 108 25.39 -0.55 5.91
CA ALA A 108 26.23 -1.16 6.94
C ALA A 108 25.47 -2.25 7.70
N LEU A 109 24.26 -1.93 8.18
CA LEU A 109 23.38 -2.88 8.87
C LEU A 109 22.99 -4.07 7.97
N ARG A 110 22.68 -3.81 6.69
CA ARG A 110 22.32 -4.87 5.75
C ARG A 110 23.42 -5.94 5.68
N ARG A 111 24.70 -5.57 5.68
CA ARG A 111 25.82 -6.53 5.62
C ARG A 111 25.81 -7.54 6.78
N LEU A 112 25.21 -7.20 7.91
CA LEU A 112 25.10 -8.06 9.10
C LEU A 112 23.93 -9.06 8.99
N VAL A 113 22.88 -8.72 8.26
CA VAL A 113 21.63 -9.50 8.15
C VAL A 113 21.56 -10.27 6.83
N TYR A 114 22.01 -9.65 5.75
CA TYR A 114 21.77 -10.08 4.38
C TYR A 114 22.85 -9.55 3.42
N ARG A 115 23.62 -10.43 2.79
CA ARG A 115 24.77 -10.01 1.98
C ARG A 115 24.35 -9.11 0.80
N HIS A 116 23.52 -9.63 -0.11
CA HIS A 116 22.93 -8.87 -1.22
C HIS A 116 21.79 -9.68 -1.88
N PRO A 117 20.85 -8.99 -2.56
CA PRO A 117 19.91 -9.65 -3.47
C PRO A 117 20.65 -10.50 -4.52
N PRO A 118 20.06 -11.60 -5.02
CA PRO A 118 20.70 -12.41 -6.05
C PRO A 118 21.11 -11.55 -7.26
N THR A 119 22.40 -11.52 -7.57
CA THR A 119 22.97 -10.62 -8.57
C THR A 119 22.43 -10.90 -9.97
N ASN A 120 22.18 -12.17 -10.29
CA ASN A 120 21.55 -12.59 -11.54
C ASN A 120 20.15 -11.95 -11.73
N ILE A 121 19.34 -11.93 -10.66
CA ILE A 121 18.00 -11.32 -10.69
C ILE A 121 18.09 -9.81 -10.85
N GLN A 122 19.08 -9.16 -10.22
CA GLN A 122 19.34 -7.73 -10.41
C GLN A 122 19.70 -7.40 -11.86
N TYR A 123 20.61 -8.16 -12.49
CA TYR A 123 20.98 -7.95 -13.89
C TYR A 123 19.82 -8.19 -14.86
N GLN A 124 19.06 -9.27 -14.66
CA GLN A 124 17.89 -9.57 -15.48
C GLN A 124 16.85 -8.45 -15.41
N MET A 125 16.55 -7.97 -14.20
CA MET A 125 15.64 -6.84 -14.01
C MET A 125 16.17 -5.56 -14.67
N ALA A 126 17.46 -5.26 -14.52
CA ALA A 126 18.07 -4.08 -15.15
C ALA A 126 17.96 -4.11 -16.68
N HIS A 127 18.20 -5.26 -17.32
CA HIS A 127 17.99 -5.43 -18.75
C HIS A 127 16.51 -5.32 -19.15
N PHE A 128 15.61 -5.94 -18.37
CA PHE A 128 14.17 -5.90 -18.61
C PHE A 128 13.60 -4.48 -18.57
N LEU A 129 14.09 -3.65 -17.64
CA LEU A 129 13.81 -2.21 -17.56
C LEU A 129 14.42 -1.47 -18.76
N ALA A 130 15.73 -1.61 -18.99
CA ALA A 130 16.44 -0.88 -20.04
C ALA A 130 15.91 -1.14 -21.46
N GLN A 131 15.32 -2.32 -21.69
CA GLN A 131 14.73 -2.72 -22.97
C GLN A 131 13.25 -2.33 -23.14
N GLY A 132 12.64 -1.65 -22.15
CA GLY A 132 11.24 -1.21 -22.24
C GLY A 132 10.20 -2.32 -22.01
N HIS A 133 10.66 -3.52 -21.62
CA HIS A 133 9.77 -4.67 -21.43
C HIS A 133 8.92 -4.51 -20.17
N TYR A 134 9.47 -3.87 -19.15
CA TYR A 134 8.78 -3.59 -17.90
C TYR A 134 7.56 -2.70 -18.10
N GLU A 135 7.72 -1.57 -18.79
CA GLU A 135 6.65 -0.63 -19.10
C GLU A 135 5.58 -1.28 -19.97
N THR A 136 6.00 -2.14 -20.91
CA THR A 136 5.08 -2.89 -21.76
C THR A 136 4.25 -3.89 -20.97
N HIS A 137 4.86 -4.61 -20.03
CA HIS A 137 4.17 -5.50 -19.12
C HIS A 137 3.19 -4.74 -18.22
N LEU A 138 3.62 -3.62 -17.63
CA LEU A 138 2.78 -2.81 -16.75
C LEU A 138 1.52 -2.28 -17.43
N ARG A 139 1.63 -1.79 -18.69
CA ARG A 139 0.45 -1.34 -19.44
C ARG A 139 -0.61 -2.43 -19.56
N ARG A 140 -0.20 -3.67 -19.84
CA ARG A 140 -1.11 -4.82 -19.89
C ARG A 140 -1.64 -5.17 -18.51
N TYR A 141 -0.78 -5.18 -17.49
CA TYR A 141 -1.17 -5.44 -16.11
C TYR A 141 -2.22 -4.44 -15.62
N HIS A 142 -2.06 -3.14 -15.88
CA HIS A 142 -3.02 -2.10 -15.52
C HIS A 142 -4.36 -2.29 -16.22
N TYR A 143 -4.34 -2.58 -17.53
CA TYR A 143 -5.56 -2.85 -18.29
C TYR A 143 -6.34 -4.04 -17.71
N ASP A 144 -5.66 -5.17 -17.49
CA ASP A 144 -6.29 -6.38 -16.95
C ASP A 144 -6.80 -6.15 -15.51
N SER A 145 -6.05 -5.41 -14.70
CA SER A 145 -6.41 -5.09 -13.30
C SER A 145 -7.62 -4.17 -13.23
N ALA A 146 -7.68 -3.13 -14.07
CA ALA A 146 -8.82 -2.24 -14.16
C ALA A 146 -10.09 -3.01 -14.54
N GLN A 147 -10.03 -3.91 -15.54
CA GLN A 147 -11.18 -4.72 -15.93
C GLN A 147 -11.66 -5.65 -14.81
N ARG A 148 -10.75 -6.26 -14.06
CA ARG A 148 -11.09 -7.11 -12.91
C ARG A 148 -11.74 -6.30 -11.80
N TRP A 149 -11.18 -5.12 -11.51
CA TRP A 149 -11.69 -4.22 -10.49
C TRP A 149 -13.12 -3.78 -10.83
N GLU A 150 -13.37 -3.32 -12.06
CA GLU A 150 -14.71 -2.91 -12.51
C GLU A 150 -15.74 -4.03 -12.41
N ARG A 151 -15.38 -5.24 -12.84
CA ARG A 151 -16.26 -6.42 -12.75
C ARG A 151 -16.61 -6.77 -11.31
N LEU A 152 -15.61 -6.76 -10.42
CA LEU A 152 -15.81 -7.05 -9.01
C LEU A 152 -16.62 -5.94 -8.34
N HIS A 153 -16.31 -4.67 -8.61
CA HIS A 153 -17.05 -3.52 -8.11
C HIS A 153 -18.53 -3.61 -8.49
N ALA A 154 -18.84 -3.83 -9.77
CA ALA A 154 -20.22 -3.99 -10.25
C ALA A 154 -20.94 -5.19 -9.59
N ALA A 155 -20.24 -6.32 -9.40
CA ALA A 155 -20.79 -7.48 -8.71
C ALA A 155 -21.08 -7.19 -7.23
N LEU A 156 -20.17 -6.50 -6.53
CA LEU A 156 -20.36 -6.10 -5.14
C LEU A 156 -21.57 -5.16 -4.99
N GLN A 157 -21.70 -4.16 -5.87
CA GLN A 157 -22.86 -3.27 -5.87
C GLN A 157 -24.18 -4.01 -6.13
N ARG A 158 -24.16 -5.00 -7.02
CA ARG A 158 -25.37 -5.77 -7.38
C ARG A 158 -25.78 -6.79 -6.31
N TYR A 159 -24.82 -7.53 -5.77
CA TYR A 159 -25.09 -8.70 -4.93
C TYR A 159 -24.91 -8.43 -3.43
N LEU A 160 -24.14 -7.42 -3.05
CA LEU A 160 -23.91 -7.01 -1.67
C LEU A 160 -24.22 -5.52 -1.45
N PRO A 161 -25.43 -5.03 -1.83
CA PRO A 161 -25.76 -3.60 -1.73
C PRO A 161 -25.82 -3.06 -0.29
N SER A 162 -25.93 -3.95 0.70
CA SER A 162 -25.89 -3.58 2.12
C SER A 162 -24.47 -3.41 2.66
N CYS A 163 -23.45 -3.84 1.92
CA CYS A 163 -22.04 -3.64 2.27
C CYS A 163 -21.56 -2.31 1.69
N ARG A 164 -20.76 -1.57 2.46
CA ARG A 164 -20.24 -0.25 2.06
C ARG A 164 -18.72 -0.28 1.94
N ALA A 165 -18.19 0.20 0.83
CA ALA A 165 -16.77 0.52 0.73
C ALA A 165 -16.47 1.85 1.43
N LEU A 166 -15.22 2.06 1.87
CA LEU A 166 -14.79 3.36 2.35
C LEU A 166 -14.61 4.34 1.18
N ALA A 167 -14.95 5.60 1.37
CA ALA A 167 -14.65 6.63 0.39
C ALA A 167 -13.12 6.76 0.20
N GLY A 168 -12.68 7.02 -1.04
CA GLY A 168 -11.26 7.17 -1.35
C GLY A 168 -10.51 5.85 -1.56
N SER A 169 -11.21 4.70 -1.53
CA SER A 169 -10.62 3.37 -1.78
C SER A 169 -10.80 2.88 -3.23
N GLU A 170 -11.11 3.78 -4.16
CA GLU A 170 -11.29 3.45 -5.58
C GLU A 170 -9.98 2.90 -6.16
N HIS A 171 -10.09 1.93 -7.07
CA HIS A 171 -8.95 1.31 -7.76
C HIS A 171 -7.86 0.66 -6.88
N ALA A 172 -8.07 0.55 -5.56
CA ALA A 172 -7.21 -0.22 -4.70
C ALA A 172 -7.19 -1.71 -5.12
N ASN A 173 -6.07 -2.38 -4.84
CA ASN A 173 -5.89 -3.81 -5.16
C ASN A 173 -6.78 -4.75 -4.32
N ALA A 174 -7.51 -4.23 -3.33
CA ALA A 174 -8.44 -4.97 -2.49
C ALA A 174 -9.69 -4.12 -2.19
N PHE A 175 -10.82 -4.78 -1.95
CA PHE A 175 -12.05 -4.13 -1.49
C PHE A 175 -12.19 -4.28 0.02
N TRP A 176 -12.17 -3.16 0.73
CA TRP A 176 -12.51 -3.12 2.15
C TRP A 176 -13.98 -2.79 2.31
N LEU A 177 -14.76 -3.75 2.81
CA LEU A 177 -16.21 -3.63 2.90
C LEU A 177 -16.66 -3.67 4.36
N GLN A 178 -17.39 -2.64 4.77
CA GLN A 178 -18.15 -2.63 6.00
C GLN A 178 -19.46 -3.38 5.81
N THR A 179 -19.69 -4.39 6.61
CA THR A 179 -20.97 -5.12 6.66
C THR A 179 -21.98 -4.40 7.57
N PRO A 180 -23.29 -4.67 7.45
CA PRO A 180 -24.25 -4.30 8.48
C PRO A 180 -23.81 -4.77 9.87
N ALA A 181 -24.07 -3.97 10.90
CA ALA A 181 -23.59 -4.21 12.28
C ALA A 181 -24.03 -5.55 12.89
N GLN A 182 -25.07 -6.17 12.35
CA GLN A 182 -25.57 -7.48 12.79
C GLN A 182 -24.78 -8.66 12.22
N ILE A 183 -23.91 -8.42 11.23
CA ILE A 183 -23.11 -9.47 10.58
C ILE A 183 -21.79 -9.64 11.30
N ASN A 184 -21.59 -10.81 11.90
CA ASN A 184 -20.29 -11.20 12.42
C ASN A 184 -19.36 -11.60 11.27
N THR A 185 -18.33 -10.80 11.00
CA THR A 185 -17.39 -11.01 9.89
C THR A 185 -16.56 -12.30 9.99
N GLN A 186 -16.32 -12.82 11.20
CA GLN A 186 -15.64 -14.11 11.40
C GLN A 186 -16.55 -15.27 10.97
N GLN A 187 -17.81 -15.25 11.38
CA GLN A 187 -18.79 -16.25 10.95
C GLN A 187 -19.04 -16.16 9.44
N LEU A 188 -19.10 -14.95 8.88
CA LEU A 188 -19.20 -14.73 7.45
C LEU A 188 -18.02 -15.36 6.70
N THR A 189 -16.79 -15.13 7.17
CA THR A 189 -15.57 -15.71 6.58
C THR A 189 -15.66 -17.24 6.56
N TRP A 190 -16.06 -17.85 7.68
CA TRP A 190 -16.21 -19.31 7.77
C TRP A 190 -17.27 -19.82 6.78
N ARG A 191 -18.44 -19.19 6.72
CA ARG A 191 -19.53 -19.58 5.79
C ARG A 191 -19.12 -19.42 4.33
N ALA A 192 -18.46 -18.31 4.00
CA ALA A 192 -17.96 -18.04 2.65
C ALA A 192 -16.96 -19.13 2.21
N ALA A 193 -16.03 -19.51 3.09
CA ALA A 193 -15.05 -20.56 2.79
C ALA A 193 -15.70 -21.92 2.50
N HIS A 194 -16.78 -22.28 3.23
CA HIS A 194 -17.55 -23.50 2.96
C HIS A 194 -18.31 -23.45 1.62
N ALA A 195 -18.58 -22.24 1.11
CA ALA A 195 -19.14 -22.02 -0.21
C ALA A 195 -18.06 -21.81 -1.30
N GLY A 196 -16.78 -22.02 -0.99
CA GLY A 196 -15.66 -21.88 -1.93
C GLY A 196 -15.17 -20.44 -2.15
N VAL A 197 -15.59 -19.49 -1.32
CA VAL A 197 -15.20 -18.08 -1.39
C VAL A 197 -14.30 -17.72 -0.20
N LEU A 198 -13.06 -17.35 -0.47
CA LEU A 198 -12.13 -16.91 0.57
C LEU A 198 -12.18 -15.39 0.72
N ILE A 199 -12.41 -14.94 1.94
CA ILE A 199 -12.35 -13.52 2.34
C ILE A 199 -11.56 -13.39 3.64
N GLU A 200 -11.17 -12.17 3.97
CA GLU A 200 -10.38 -11.89 5.15
C GLU A 200 -11.17 -11.04 6.14
N PRO A 201 -11.30 -11.47 7.43
CA PRO A 201 -12.04 -10.70 8.41
C PRO A 201 -11.25 -9.47 8.83
N GLY A 202 -11.92 -8.32 8.89
CA GLY A 202 -11.26 -7.05 9.18
C GLY A 202 -10.61 -6.95 10.56
N ALA A 203 -11.12 -7.71 11.54
CA ALA A 203 -10.71 -7.66 12.94
C ALA A 203 -9.19 -7.78 13.18
N ARG A 204 -8.51 -8.59 12.36
CA ARG A 204 -7.05 -8.81 12.46
C ARG A 204 -6.20 -7.57 12.11
N HIS A 205 -6.79 -6.56 11.50
CA HIS A 205 -6.12 -5.32 11.11
C HIS A 205 -6.35 -4.16 12.09
N PHE A 206 -7.14 -4.39 13.16
CA PHE A 206 -7.32 -3.41 14.23
C PHE A 206 -6.38 -3.72 15.39
N LEU A 207 -5.70 -2.68 15.90
CA LEU A 207 -4.84 -2.79 17.09
C LEU A 207 -5.63 -3.14 18.36
N ASN A 208 -6.93 -2.82 18.39
CA ASN A 208 -7.84 -3.12 19.50
C ASN A 208 -9.09 -3.86 18.99
N ALA A 209 -9.36 -5.03 19.55
CA ALA A 209 -10.48 -5.90 19.15
C ALA A 209 -11.88 -5.25 19.26
N ARG A 210 -12.03 -4.16 20.02
CA ARG A 210 -13.30 -3.43 20.18
C ARG A 210 -13.71 -2.58 18.98
N ALA A 211 -12.80 -2.32 18.04
CA ALA A 211 -13.07 -1.50 16.86
C ALA A 211 -13.55 -2.31 15.63
N ALA A 212 -13.63 -3.65 15.77
CA ALA A 212 -13.85 -4.59 14.67
C ALA A 212 -15.32 -5.04 14.51
N GLY A 213 -16.27 -4.18 14.87
CA GLY A 213 -17.71 -4.44 14.77
C GLY A 213 -18.21 -4.51 13.33
#